data_AF-A0A0H2SKZ6-F1
#
_entry.id   AF-A0A0H2SKZ6-F1
#
_cell.length_a   1.000
_cell.length_b   1.000
_cell.length_c   1.000
_cell.angle_alpha   90.00
_cell.angle_beta   90.00
_cell.angle_gamma   90.00
#
_symmetry.space_group_name_H-M   'P 1'
#
loop_
_entity.id
_entity.type
_entity.pdbx_description
1 polymer ?
#
loop_
_entity_poly.entity_id
_entity_poly.type
_entity_poly.pdbx_seq_one_letter_code
_entity_poly.pdbx_strand_id
1 'polypeptide(L)'
;MSKQDTTIVEDIVDDVAQVDIDDDEDDDDFPDPPPDQLYFPDDLLTNKGKRIIFNVIIYGSKPGDPLNDERFGEHQRRCELTLYPRLPHNRMTKDEITSFAKQFLFYQWPDFKHTQFWHCEICDKPTRISQTTTMSWTRLDPPRVLSYIHFCCDIREGKCAETLREMEIARRAMTPGAPPTPPVFEPDTHWYPFASSCAGCQEDTSSRPNLSHCGGCKLTRYCSETCQRADWRRHKPFCKTKKTVKWIWD
;
A
#
# COMPACT_ATOMS: atom_id res chain seq x y z
N MET A 1 25.99 -56.05 36.63
CA MET A 1 26.71 -55.39 37.76
C MET A 1 27.03 -54.00 37.24
N SER A 2 26.46 -52.86 37.63
CA SER A 2 25.84 -52.33 38.87
C SER A 2 24.88 -51.20 38.41
N LYS A 3 23.60 -51.10 38.82
CA LYS A 3 23.06 -50.30 39.95
C LYS A 3 23.79 -48.95 40.14
N GLN A 4 23.18 -47.77 40.30
CA GLN A 4 21.81 -47.32 40.57
C GLN A 4 21.80 -45.76 40.51
N ASP A 5 20.60 -45.16 40.40
CA ASP A 5 20.07 -43.92 41.01
C ASP A 5 21.00 -42.68 41.18
N THR A 6 20.59 -41.43 40.90
CA THR A 6 19.50 -40.71 41.57
C THR A 6 19.15 -39.40 40.83
N THR A 7 17.86 -39.08 40.84
CA THR A 7 17.24 -37.76 40.68
C THR A 7 17.88 -36.69 41.58
N ILE A 8 18.00 -35.45 41.12
CA ILE A 8 17.64 -34.21 41.85
C ILE A 8 17.48 -33.10 40.79
N VAL A 9 16.35 -32.41 40.93
CA VAL A 9 15.88 -31.26 40.15
C VAL A 9 16.23 -30.06 41.01
N GLU A 10 17.21 -29.25 40.62
CA GLU A 10 17.48 -27.96 41.26
C GLU A 10 17.90 -26.94 40.19
N ASP A 11 17.07 -25.92 40.06
CA ASP A 11 17.41 -24.50 39.96
C ASP A 11 18.40 -24.04 38.89
N ILE A 12 17.84 -23.57 37.77
CA ILE A 12 18.35 -22.38 37.08
C ILE A 12 17.14 -21.49 36.79
N VAL A 13 16.75 -20.74 37.83
CA VAL A 13 16.04 -19.47 37.71
C VAL A 13 17.11 -18.38 37.86
N ASP A 14 16.89 -17.24 37.21
CA ASP A 14 17.69 -16.01 37.24
C ASP A 14 18.77 -15.89 36.17
N ASP A 15 18.36 -15.34 35.03
CA ASP A 15 19.00 -14.14 34.46
C ASP A 15 18.06 -13.52 33.41
N VAL A 16 16.92 -13.01 33.88
CA VAL A 16 16.17 -12.00 33.14
C VAL A 16 16.75 -10.66 33.58
N ALA A 17 17.78 -10.21 32.86
CA ALA A 17 18.17 -8.82 32.92
C ALA A 17 16.92 -8.00 32.56
N GLN A 18 16.45 -7.21 33.52
CA GLN A 18 15.49 -6.14 33.30
C GLN A 18 16.08 -5.22 32.23
N VAL A 19 15.58 -5.36 31.00
CA VAL A 19 15.72 -4.30 30.02
C VAL A 19 14.64 -3.31 30.40
N ASP A 20 15.06 -2.17 30.93
CA ASP A 20 14.22 -1.00 31.12
C ASP A 20 13.49 -0.75 29.81
N ILE A 21 12.17 -0.92 29.83
CA ILE A 21 11.29 -0.47 28.75
C ILE A 21 11.23 1.04 28.94
N ASP A 22 12.17 1.73 28.31
CA ASP A 22 11.99 3.14 28.01
C ASP A 22 10.74 3.22 27.11
N ASP A 23 9.71 3.90 27.60
CA ASP A 23 8.55 4.35 26.84
C ASP A 23 9.03 5.38 25.80
N ASP A 24 9.76 4.90 24.78
CA ASP A 24 9.97 5.65 23.56
C ASP A 24 8.69 5.49 22.73
N GLU A 25 7.86 6.53 22.77
CA GLU A 25 6.88 6.84 21.74
C GLU A 25 7.64 6.99 20.41
N ASP A 26 7.99 5.86 19.78
CA ASP A 26 8.49 5.81 18.41
C ASP A 26 7.33 6.19 17.49
N ASP A 27 7.14 7.51 17.36
CA ASP A 27 6.34 8.13 16.32
C ASP A 27 6.75 7.52 14.98
N ASP A 28 5.78 6.89 14.31
CA ASP A 28 5.87 6.36 12.97
C ASP A 28 6.44 7.42 12.01
N ASP A 29 7.77 7.46 11.82
CA ASP A 29 8.48 8.42 10.96
C ASP A 29 8.29 8.04 9.49
N PHE A 30 7.03 8.12 9.06
CA PHE A 30 6.69 8.28 7.66
C PHE A 30 7.25 9.63 7.21
N PRO A 31 7.94 9.70 6.06
CA PRO A 31 8.57 10.94 5.61
C PRO A 31 7.54 12.07 5.62
N ASP A 32 7.88 13.13 6.36
CA ASP A 32 7.01 14.28 6.56
C ASP A 32 6.41 14.73 5.21
N PRO A 33 5.07 14.80 5.09
CA PRO A 33 4.45 15.38 3.91
C PRO A 33 4.98 16.81 3.70
N PRO A 34 5.24 17.22 2.45
CA PRO A 34 5.85 18.53 2.18
C PRO A 34 5.04 19.68 2.82
N PRO A 35 5.73 20.74 3.30
CA PRO A 35 5.23 21.69 4.31
C PRO A 35 4.12 22.64 3.83
N ASP A 36 3.71 22.56 2.57
CA ASP A 36 2.73 23.43 1.96
C ASP A 36 1.35 22.77 1.87
N GLN A 37 0.63 22.90 3.00
CA GLN A 37 -0.78 22.57 3.24
C GLN A 37 -1.09 21.08 3.45
N LEU A 38 -1.12 20.68 4.73
CA LEU A 38 -1.53 19.34 5.15
C LEU A 38 -3.06 19.19 5.06
N TYR A 39 -3.51 18.26 4.22
CA TYR A 39 -4.89 17.80 4.15
C TYR A 39 -5.01 16.54 4.99
N PHE A 40 -5.61 16.65 6.18
CA PHE A 40 -5.70 15.51 7.07
C PHE A 40 -6.73 14.47 6.59
N PRO A 41 -6.47 13.17 6.78
CA PRO A 41 -7.43 12.11 6.40
C PRO A 41 -8.79 12.26 7.07
N ASP A 42 -8.82 12.78 8.29
CA ASP A 42 -10.05 13.00 9.07
C ASP A 42 -10.99 14.01 8.38
N ASP A 43 -10.45 14.95 7.60
CA ASP A 43 -11.20 15.96 6.87
C ASP A 43 -11.77 15.46 5.53
N LEU A 44 -11.30 14.31 5.01
CA LEU A 44 -11.79 13.76 3.74
C LEU A 44 -13.30 13.54 3.72
N LEU A 45 -13.90 13.28 4.89
CA LEU A 45 -15.33 13.07 5.05
C LEU A 45 -16.13 14.38 5.17
N THR A 46 -15.48 15.49 5.52
CA THR A 46 -16.13 16.79 5.75
C THR A 46 -15.99 17.73 4.57
N ASN A 47 -15.00 17.49 3.69
CA ASN A 47 -14.72 18.23 2.45
C ASN A 47 -15.98 18.59 1.64
N LYS A 48 -16.08 19.85 1.22
CA LYS A 48 -17.27 20.43 0.55
C LYS A 48 -17.07 20.80 -0.91
N GLY A 49 -15.82 20.80 -1.38
CA GLY A 49 -15.48 21.08 -2.76
C GLY A 49 -16.03 20.04 -3.74
N LYS A 50 -15.78 20.29 -5.02
CA LYS A 50 -16.16 19.39 -6.10
C LYS A 50 -15.49 18.02 -5.97
N ARG A 51 -16.13 17.01 -6.56
CA ARG A 51 -15.56 15.65 -6.60
C ARG A 51 -14.42 15.62 -7.61
N ILE A 52 -13.42 14.80 -7.32
CA ILE A 52 -12.43 14.38 -8.31
C ILE A 52 -12.70 12.92 -8.71
N ILE A 53 -12.34 12.56 -9.94
CA ILE A 53 -12.33 11.16 -10.37
C ILE A 53 -10.90 10.65 -10.16
N PHE A 54 -10.71 9.80 -9.16
CA PHE A 54 -9.40 9.24 -8.81
C PHE A 54 -9.36 7.78 -9.21
N ASN A 55 -8.67 7.45 -10.29
CA ASN A 55 -8.47 6.07 -10.73
C ASN A 55 -7.17 5.53 -10.15
N VAL A 56 -7.23 4.34 -9.56
CA VAL A 56 -6.07 3.58 -9.08
C VAL A 56 -6.10 2.24 -9.79
N ILE A 57 -5.01 1.89 -10.46
CA ILE A 57 -4.85 0.58 -11.09
C ILE A 57 -3.67 -0.10 -10.40
N ILE A 58 -3.96 -1.19 -9.70
CA ILE A 58 -3.01 -1.93 -8.89
C ILE A 58 -2.66 -3.22 -9.61
N TYR A 59 -1.39 -3.40 -9.92
CA TYR A 59 -0.82 -4.59 -10.53
C TYR A 59 0.03 -5.38 -9.53
N GLY A 60 0.01 -6.68 -9.72
CA GLY A 60 0.74 -7.66 -8.95
C GLY A 60 0.29 -9.06 -9.37
N SER A 61 0.96 -10.08 -8.85
CA SER A 61 0.63 -11.49 -9.09
C SER A 61 -0.02 -12.13 -7.85
N LYS A 62 -0.40 -13.41 -7.99
CA LYS A 62 -0.66 -14.33 -6.87
C LYS A 62 0.26 -15.54 -6.98
N PRO A 63 0.51 -16.26 -5.87
CA PRO A 63 1.36 -17.44 -5.88
C PRO A 63 0.90 -18.48 -6.90
N GLY A 64 1.83 -18.86 -7.77
CA GLY A 64 1.61 -19.85 -8.83
C GLY A 64 1.05 -19.26 -10.12
N ASP A 65 0.96 -17.93 -10.27
CA ASP A 65 0.70 -17.31 -11.57
C ASP A 65 1.80 -17.66 -12.59
N PRO A 66 1.46 -17.79 -13.88
CA PRO A 66 2.46 -18.03 -14.93
C PRO A 66 3.46 -16.87 -15.02
N LEU A 67 4.75 -17.21 -15.10
CA LEU A 67 5.86 -16.26 -15.19
C LEU A 67 6.32 -16.02 -16.63
N ASN A 68 5.37 -15.97 -17.57
CA ASN A 68 5.61 -15.71 -18.99
C ASN A 68 4.95 -14.38 -19.42
N ASP A 69 5.15 -13.99 -20.67
CA ASP A 69 4.64 -12.71 -21.19
C ASP A 69 3.10 -12.68 -21.36
N GLU A 70 2.44 -13.84 -21.35
CA GLU A 70 0.98 -13.95 -21.50
C GLU A 70 0.22 -13.31 -20.32
N ARG A 71 0.90 -13.07 -19.20
CA ARG A 71 0.35 -12.34 -18.06
C ARG A 71 0.16 -10.84 -18.33
N PHE A 72 0.73 -10.29 -19.39
CA PHE A 72 0.64 -8.87 -19.72
C PHE A 72 -0.44 -8.63 -20.78
N GLY A 73 -1.05 -7.44 -20.78
CA GLY A 73 -2.13 -7.08 -21.72
C GLY A 73 -3.52 -7.13 -21.09
N GLU A 74 -4.53 -7.56 -21.86
CA GLU A 74 -5.94 -7.43 -21.43
C GLU A 74 -6.24 -8.22 -20.14
N HIS A 75 -5.67 -9.42 -20.03
CA HIS A 75 -5.85 -10.34 -18.91
C HIS A 75 -4.88 -10.11 -17.74
N GLN A 76 -4.06 -9.06 -17.81
CA GLN A 76 -3.11 -8.76 -16.74
C GLN A 76 -3.82 -8.55 -15.42
N ARG A 77 -3.40 -9.34 -14.42
CA ARG A 77 -3.94 -9.33 -13.07
C ARG A 77 -3.86 -7.93 -12.48
N ARG A 78 -5.03 -7.39 -12.11
CA ARG A 78 -5.12 -6.05 -11.53
C ARG A 78 -6.41 -5.78 -10.77
N CYS A 79 -6.32 -4.80 -9.89
CA CYS A 79 -7.47 -4.15 -9.27
C CYS A 79 -7.63 -2.75 -9.86
N GLU A 80 -8.78 -2.47 -10.48
CA GLU A 80 -9.14 -1.14 -10.96
C GLU A 80 -10.12 -0.50 -9.96
N LEU A 81 -9.67 0.52 -9.24
CA LEU A 81 -10.51 1.32 -8.34
C LEU A 81 -10.78 2.68 -8.95
N THR A 82 -12.04 3.12 -8.93
CA THR A 82 -12.39 4.53 -9.16
C THR A 82 -12.97 5.10 -7.88
N LEU A 83 -12.26 6.03 -7.26
CA LEU A 83 -12.67 6.74 -6.05
C LEU A 83 -13.17 8.14 -6.40
N TYR A 84 -14.09 8.66 -5.58
CA TYR A 84 -14.70 9.97 -5.76
C TYR A 84 -14.55 10.88 -4.54
N PRO A 85 -13.32 11.16 -4.04
CA PRO A 85 -13.14 12.06 -2.91
C PRO A 85 -13.57 13.49 -3.30
N ARG A 86 -13.92 14.29 -2.28
CA ARG A 86 -14.22 15.71 -2.46
C ARG A 86 -12.97 16.52 -2.15
N LEU A 87 -12.75 17.56 -2.94
CA LEU A 87 -11.79 18.60 -2.62
C LEU A 87 -12.22 19.35 -1.34
N PRO A 88 -11.28 19.88 -0.54
CA PRO A 88 -11.58 20.74 0.60
C PRO A 88 -12.59 21.85 0.30
N HIS A 89 -12.35 22.61 -0.77
CA HIS A 89 -13.25 23.67 -1.26
C HIS A 89 -13.26 23.75 -2.79
N ASN A 90 -14.17 24.54 -3.36
CA ASN A 90 -14.35 24.63 -4.82
C ASN A 90 -13.29 25.47 -5.54
N ARG A 91 -12.70 26.44 -4.83
CA ARG A 91 -11.73 27.41 -5.40
C ARG A 91 -10.28 26.97 -5.18
N MET A 92 -9.95 25.72 -5.52
CA MET A 92 -8.57 25.25 -5.44
C MET A 92 -7.81 25.54 -6.73
N THR A 93 -6.56 25.92 -6.61
CA THR A 93 -5.62 26.07 -7.73
C THR A 93 -5.22 24.69 -8.28
N LYS A 94 -4.53 24.68 -9.44
CA LYS A 94 -4.07 23.43 -10.06
C LYS A 94 -3.03 22.70 -9.20
N ASP A 95 -2.21 23.46 -8.49
CA ASP A 95 -1.14 22.93 -7.64
C ASP A 95 -1.72 22.41 -6.33
N GLU A 96 -2.69 23.11 -5.74
CA GLU A 96 -3.44 22.63 -4.58
C GLU A 96 -4.19 21.32 -4.87
N ILE A 97 -4.85 21.20 -6.04
CA ILE A 97 -5.52 19.95 -6.45
C ILE A 97 -4.49 18.82 -6.61
N THR A 98 -3.31 19.13 -7.16
CA THR A 98 -2.23 18.15 -7.32
C THR A 98 -1.66 17.70 -5.98
N SER A 99 -1.45 18.64 -5.05
CA SER A 99 -1.00 18.37 -3.68
C SER A 99 -2.01 17.50 -2.93
N PHE A 100 -3.30 17.87 -2.99
CA PHE A 100 -4.39 17.06 -2.43
C PHE A 100 -4.39 15.63 -3.00
N ALA A 101 -4.23 15.47 -4.32
CA ALA A 101 -4.20 14.15 -4.93
C ALA A 101 -3.03 13.28 -4.45
N LYS A 102 -1.83 13.87 -4.30
CA LYS A 102 -0.64 13.18 -3.77
C LYS A 102 -0.86 12.75 -2.31
N GLN A 103 -1.33 13.65 -1.47
CA GLN A 103 -1.59 13.36 -0.06
C GLN A 103 -2.72 12.34 0.11
N PHE A 104 -3.78 12.42 -0.69
CA PHE A 104 -4.84 11.40 -0.70
C PHE A 104 -4.25 10.02 -1.00
N LEU A 105 -3.42 9.89 -2.04
CA LEU A 105 -2.77 8.62 -2.37
C LEU A 105 -1.91 8.09 -1.23
N PHE A 106 -1.09 8.97 -0.63
CA PHE A 106 -0.21 8.66 0.48
C PHE A 106 -0.98 8.14 1.71
N TYR A 107 -1.98 8.89 2.18
CA TYR A 107 -2.74 8.49 3.37
C TYR A 107 -3.62 7.26 3.16
N GLN A 108 -4.12 7.05 1.94
CA GLN A 108 -4.91 5.86 1.61
C GLN A 108 -4.02 4.67 1.22
N TRP A 109 -2.69 4.82 1.26
CA TRP A 109 -1.73 3.82 0.79
C TRP A 109 -1.93 2.43 1.41
N PRO A 110 -2.10 2.26 2.74
CA PRO A 110 -2.31 0.94 3.31
C PRO A 110 -3.57 0.24 2.76
N ASP A 111 -4.61 1.02 2.43
CA ASP A 111 -5.84 0.49 1.87
C ASP A 111 -5.74 0.09 0.40
N PHE A 112 -4.72 0.55 -0.32
CA PHE A 112 -4.38 0.04 -1.66
C PHE A 112 -3.44 -1.16 -1.55
N LYS A 113 -2.44 -1.07 -0.67
CA LYS A 113 -1.42 -2.09 -0.43
C LYS A 113 -2.03 -3.42 0.00
N HIS A 114 -2.92 -3.41 0.98
CA HIS A 114 -3.41 -4.63 1.63
C HIS A 114 -4.74 -5.16 1.05
N THR A 115 -5.02 -4.87 -0.22
CA THR A 115 -6.29 -5.24 -0.88
C THR A 115 -6.40 -6.73 -1.24
N GLN A 116 -5.29 -7.37 -1.56
CA GLN A 116 -5.20 -8.78 -1.94
C GLN A 116 -3.88 -9.42 -1.52
N PHE A 117 -3.77 -10.73 -1.72
CA PHE A 117 -2.56 -11.53 -1.47
C PHE A 117 -1.48 -11.27 -2.55
N TRP A 118 -1.11 -10.00 -2.71
CA TRP A 118 -0.24 -9.51 -3.76
C TRP A 118 1.18 -10.08 -3.65
N HIS A 119 1.68 -10.54 -4.78
CA HIS A 119 3.07 -10.88 -5.02
C HIS A 119 3.63 -10.00 -6.13
N CYS A 120 4.95 -10.07 -6.31
CA CYS A 120 5.67 -9.34 -7.34
C CYS A 120 5.05 -9.62 -8.70
N GLU A 121 4.60 -8.57 -9.37
CA GLU A 121 4.03 -8.62 -10.72
C GLU A 121 4.91 -9.40 -11.70
N ILE A 122 6.24 -9.39 -11.48
CA ILE A 122 7.22 -9.90 -12.44
C ILE A 122 7.77 -11.28 -12.11
N CYS A 123 7.90 -11.65 -10.84
CA CYS A 123 8.53 -12.92 -10.45
C CYS A 123 7.79 -13.70 -9.37
N ASP A 124 6.60 -13.24 -8.95
CA ASP A 124 5.75 -13.91 -7.96
C ASP A 124 6.38 -14.09 -6.56
N LYS A 125 7.53 -13.45 -6.30
CA LYS A 125 8.07 -13.36 -4.94
C LYS A 125 7.20 -12.43 -4.07
N PRO A 126 7.17 -12.64 -2.73
CA PRO A 126 6.58 -11.66 -1.82
C PRO A 126 7.14 -10.26 -2.07
N THR A 127 6.29 -9.25 -1.90
CA THR A 127 6.58 -7.86 -2.24
C THR A 127 6.23 -6.94 -1.08
N ARG A 128 7.14 -6.01 -0.79
CA ARG A 128 6.96 -4.95 0.22
C ARG A 128 6.75 -3.58 -0.42
N ILE A 129 7.33 -3.42 -1.61
CA ILE A 129 7.55 -2.16 -2.30
C ILE A 129 6.63 -2.09 -3.51
N SER A 130 6.25 -0.89 -3.85
CA SER A 130 5.57 -0.59 -5.10
C SER A 130 6.34 0.44 -5.90
N GLN A 131 6.27 0.36 -7.22
CA GLN A 131 6.47 1.54 -8.05
C GLN A 131 5.12 2.20 -8.33
N THR A 132 4.97 3.46 -7.93
CA THR A 132 3.73 4.21 -8.11
C THR A 132 3.94 5.41 -9.03
N THR A 133 3.22 5.43 -10.14
CA THR A 133 3.23 6.55 -11.09
C THR A 133 1.86 7.22 -11.12
N THR A 134 1.82 8.52 -10.83
CA THR A 134 0.58 9.30 -10.78
C THR A 134 0.56 10.41 -11.82
N MET A 135 -0.59 10.56 -12.47
CA MET A 135 -0.86 11.59 -13.46
C MET A 135 -2.13 12.35 -13.06
N SER A 136 -2.13 13.67 -13.24
CA SER A 136 -3.28 14.51 -12.91
C SER A 136 -3.64 15.44 -14.07
N TRP A 137 -4.94 15.55 -14.34
CA TRP A 137 -5.53 16.50 -15.28
C TRP A 137 -6.43 17.45 -14.50
N THR A 138 -5.80 18.39 -13.80
CA THR A 138 -6.47 19.31 -12.86
C THR A 138 -7.35 20.37 -13.53
N ARG A 139 -7.23 20.52 -14.86
CA ARG A 139 -8.05 21.44 -15.68
C ARG A 139 -9.39 20.87 -16.10
N LEU A 140 -9.59 19.55 -16.00
CA LEU A 140 -10.88 18.92 -16.33
C LEU A 140 -11.92 19.22 -15.25
N ASP A 141 -13.20 19.10 -15.62
CA ASP A 141 -14.31 19.19 -14.68
C ASP A 141 -15.24 17.96 -14.81
N PRO A 142 -15.28 17.06 -13.80
CA PRO A 142 -14.44 17.06 -12.60
C PRO A 142 -12.95 16.80 -12.91
N PRO A 143 -12.01 17.27 -12.04
CA PRO A 143 -10.59 16.94 -12.16
C PRO A 143 -10.36 15.43 -12.12
N ARG A 144 -9.35 14.97 -12.85
CA ARG A 144 -9.03 13.54 -12.96
C ARG A 144 -7.62 13.25 -12.49
N VAL A 145 -7.47 12.13 -11.79
CA VAL A 145 -6.19 11.58 -11.36
C VAL A 145 -6.16 10.10 -11.77
N LEU A 146 -5.02 9.64 -12.25
CA LEU A 146 -4.76 8.23 -12.55
C LEU A 146 -3.44 7.84 -11.89
N SER A 147 -3.49 6.84 -11.02
CA SER A 147 -2.33 6.25 -10.36
C SER A 147 -2.19 4.79 -10.77
N TYR A 148 -1.03 4.44 -11.31
CA TYR A 148 -0.60 3.07 -11.51
C TYR A 148 0.26 2.64 -10.34
N ILE A 149 -0.04 1.50 -9.74
CA ILE A 149 0.70 0.90 -8.63
C ILE A 149 1.17 -0.47 -9.09
N HIS A 150 2.48 -0.68 -9.14
CA HIS A 150 3.09 -1.95 -9.52
C HIS A 150 3.79 -2.56 -8.31
N PHE A 151 3.27 -3.65 -7.76
CA PHE A 151 3.96 -4.37 -6.69
C PHE A 151 5.14 -5.17 -7.22
N CYS A 152 6.30 -4.96 -6.62
CA CYS A 152 7.54 -5.59 -7.07
C CYS A 152 8.39 -6.07 -5.89
N CYS A 153 9.14 -7.16 -6.10
CA CYS A 153 10.04 -7.67 -5.07
C CYS A 153 11.23 -6.74 -4.83
N ASP A 154 11.72 -6.09 -5.89
CA ASP A 154 12.80 -5.11 -5.84
C ASP A 154 12.64 -4.14 -7.02
N ILE A 155 12.69 -2.83 -6.74
CA ILE A 155 12.58 -1.75 -7.74
C ILE A 155 13.93 -1.07 -8.05
N ARG A 156 14.99 -1.47 -7.36
CA ARG A 156 16.36 -0.93 -7.44
C ARG A 156 17.23 -1.75 -8.38
N GLU A 157 17.16 -3.08 -8.33
CA GLU A 157 18.03 -3.92 -9.15
C GLU A 157 17.40 -5.25 -9.60
N GLY A 158 18.09 -5.90 -10.54
CA GLY A 158 17.68 -7.15 -11.15
C GLY A 158 16.55 -7.01 -12.18
N LYS A 159 16.16 -8.17 -12.73
CA LYS A 159 15.19 -8.27 -13.83
C LYS A 159 13.86 -7.56 -13.55
N CYS A 160 13.38 -7.61 -12.30
CA CYS A 160 12.09 -7.00 -11.98
C CYS A 160 12.17 -5.46 -12.01
N ALA A 161 13.24 -4.88 -11.47
CA ALA A 161 13.49 -3.45 -11.57
C ALA A 161 13.71 -3.00 -13.03
N GLU A 162 14.42 -3.78 -13.83
CA GLU A 162 14.63 -3.52 -15.26
C GLU A 162 13.31 -3.51 -16.04
N THR A 163 12.49 -4.55 -15.90
CA THR A 163 11.18 -4.63 -16.57
C THR A 163 10.27 -3.45 -16.18
N LEU A 164 10.26 -3.05 -14.90
CA LEU A 164 9.50 -1.87 -14.46
C LEU A 164 9.99 -0.57 -15.10
N ARG A 165 11.30 -0.39 -15.23
CA ARG A 165 11.87 0.79 -15.93
C ARG A 165 11.45 0.82 -17.39
N GLU A 166 11.47 -0.33 -18.08
CA GLU A 166 11.01 -0.45 -19.46
C GLU A 166 9.53 -0.10 -19.61
N MET A 167 8.67 -0.61 -18.72
CA MET A 167 7.24 -0.27 -18.67
C MET A 167 7.02 1.23 -18.47
N GLU A 168 7.75 1.86 -17.55
CA GLU A 168 7.65 3.29 -17.29
C GLU A 168 8.14 4.12 -18.49
N ILE A 169 9.22 3.72 -19.16
CA ILE A 169 9.70 4.36 -20.40
C ILE A 169 8.64 4.27 -21.49
N ALA A 170 8.08 3.07 -21.73
CA ALA A 170 7.03 2.86 -22.72
C ALA A 170 5.78 3.71 -22.41
N ARG A 171 5.36 3.75 -21.15
CA ARG A 171 4.22 4.56 -20.68
C ARG A 171 4.45 6.05 -20.89
N ARG A 172 5.66 6.55 -20.58
CA ARG A 172 6.05 7.94 -20.82
C ARG A 172 6.05 8.30 -22.30
N ALA A 173 6.53 7.40 -23.16
CA ALA A 173 6.47 7.60 -24.61
C ALA A 173 5.03 7.77 -25.12
N MET A 174 4.06 7.10 -24.48
CA MET A 174 2.64 7.25 -24.80
C MET A 174 1.97 8.48 -24.15
N THR A 175 2.65 9.20 -23.24
CA THR A 175 2.10 10.39 -22.59
C THR A 175 3.03 11.60 -22.70
N PRO A 176 3.01 12.32 -23.83
CA PRO A 176 3.85 13.51 -24.02
C PRO A 176 3.61 14.57 -22.95
N GLY A 177 4.69 15.09 -22.35
CA GLY A 177 4.64 16.17 -21.35
C GLY A 177 4.47 15.71 -19.89
N ALA A 178 4.46 14.39 -19.62
CA ALA A 178 4.57 13.90 -18.24
C ALA A 178 5.96 14.25 -17.66
N PRO A 179 6.05 14.80 -16.44
CA PRO A 179 7.33 15.04 -15.80
C PRO A 179 8.08 13.72 -15.59
N PRO A 180 9.43 13.72 -15.57
CA PRO A 180 10.17 12.53 -15.23
C PRO A 180 9.83 12.13 -13.78
N THR A 181 9.33 10.90 -13.58
CA THR A 181 9.33 10.23 -12.28
C THR A 181 10.76 10.28 -11.73
N PRO A 182 10.97 10.88 -10.55
CA PRO A 182 12.28 10.90 -9.93
C PRO A 182 12.74 9.47 -9.64
N PRO A 183 14.07 9.21 -9.60
CA PRO A 183 14.58 7.94 -9.13
C PRO A 183 14.05 7.69 -7.71
N VAL A 184 13.51 6.49 -7.49
CA VAL A 184 13.04 6.09 -6.17
C VAL A 184 14.27 5.85 -5.29
N PHE A 185 14.56 6.82 -4.42
CA PHE A 185 15.50 6.67 -3.32
C PHE A 185 14.69 6.32 -2.07
N GLU A 186 14.39 5.04 -1.87
CA GLU A 186 13.87 4.57 -0.58
C GLU A 186 15.01 3.90 0.22
N PRO A 187 15.16 4.22 1.52
CA PRO A 187 16.08 3.50 2.42
C PRO A 187 15.66 2.03 2.57
N ASP A 188 16.48 1.23 3.27
CA ASP A 188 16.36 -0.23 3.29
C ASP A 188 14.93 -0.75 3.53
N THR A 189 14.55 -1.73 2.70
CA THR A 189 13.15 -2.12 2.42
C THR A 189 12.52 -2.98 3.51
N HIS A 190 13.28 -3.28 4.57
CA HIS A 190 12.86 -4.09 5.72
C HIS A 190 11.82 -3.40 6.60
N TRP A 191 11.65 -2.08 6.49
CA TRP A 191 10.68 -1.32 7.29
C TRP A 191 9.22 -1.49 6.84
N TYR A 192 8.98 -1.97 5.62
CA TYR A 192 7.62 -2.06 5.08
C TYR A 192 7.08 -3.48 5.11
N PRO A 193 5.83 -3.70 5.54
CA PRO A 193 5.25 -5.04 5.61
C PRO A 193 4.97 -5.61 4.22
N PHE A 194 4.80 -6.92 4.08
CA PHE A 194 4.36 -7.48 2.79
C PHE A 194 3.02 -6.89 2.34
N ALA A 195 2.84 -6.64 1.05
CA ALA A 195 1.55 -6.19 0.49
C ALA A 195 0.43 -7.22 0.73
N SER A 196 0.81 -8.47 0.94
CA SER A 196 -0.05 -9.59 1.28
C SER A 196 -0.41 -9.71 2.78
N SER A 197 0.18 -8.89 3.65
CA SER A 197 -0.07 -8.89 5.11
C SER A 197 -1.36 -8.15 5.51
N CYS A 198 -1.70 -8.23 6.80
CA CYS A 198 -2.81 -7.54 7.45
C CYS A 198 -2.54 -6.03 7.57
N ALA A 199 -3.51 -5.19 7.16
CA ALA A 199 -3.37 -3.74 7.27
C ALA A 199 -3.30 -3.21 8.73
N GLY A 200 -3.86 -3.94 9.69
CA GLY A 200 -3.89 -3.53 11.10
C GLY A 200 -2.58 -3.81 11.85
N CYS A 201 -2.16 -5.07 11.97
CA CYS A 201 -0.91 -5.40 12.67
C CYS A 201 0.34 -5.20 11.82
N GLN A 202 0.24 -5.19 10.49
CA GLN A 202 1.37 -5.06 9.56
C GLN A 202 2.47 -6.11 9.76
N GLU A 203 2.20 -7.21 10.47
CA GLU A 203 3.17 -8.27 10.65
C GLU A 203 3.27 -9.16 9.41
N ASP A 204 4.48 -9.48 8.97
CA ASP A 204 4.68 -10.39 7.83
C ASP A 204 4.13 -11.80 8.11
N THR A 205 4.11 -12.23 9.37
CA THR A 205 3.51 -13.49 9.80
C THR A 205 2.00 -13.55 9.55
N SER A 206 1.36 -12.40 9.37
CA SER A 206 -0.05 -12.30 8.97
C SER A 206 -0.26 -12.47 7.46
N SER A 207 0.80 -12.57 6.66
CA SER A 207 0.73 -12.77 5.20
C SER A 207 0.20 -14.16 4.85
N ARG A 208 -1.09 -14.24 4.53
CA ARG A 208 -1.78 -15.47 4.12
C ARG A 208 -2.94 -15.18 3.16
N PRO A 209 -3.35 -16.16 2.33
CA PRO A 209 -4.40 -15.92 1.33
C PRO A 209 -5.78 -15.64 1.92
N ASN A 210 -6.08 -16.13 3.14
CA ASN A 210 -7.41 -16.15 3.74
C ASN A 210 -7.64 -15.07 4.82
N LEU A 211 -7.04 -13.88 4.67
CA LEU A 211 -7.38 -12.73 5.51
C LEU A 211 -8.80 -12.23 5.22
N SER A 212 -9.48 -11.74 6.26
CA SER A 212 -10.84 -11.22 6.15
C SER A 212 -10.85 -9.82 5.56
N HIS A 213 -11.63 -9.61 4.50
CA HIS A 213 -11.88 -8.26 3.98
C HIS A 213 -12.78 -7.46 4.92
N CYS A 214 -12.56 -6.15 4.98
CA CYS A 214 -13.46 -5.22 5.64
C CYS A 214 -14.90 -5.39 5.10
N GLY A 215 -15.87 -5.67 5.97
CA GLY A 215 -17.26 -5.84 5.56
C GLY A 215 -17.89 -4.62 4.88
N GLY A 216 -17.35 -3.41 5.11
CA GLY A 216 -17.82 -2.17 4.52
C GLY A 216 -17.34 -1.97 3.07
N CYS A 217 -16.02 -1.93 2.86
CA CYS A 217 -15.44 -1.62 1.55
C CYS A 217 -15.07 -2.86 0.72
N LYS A 218 -14.96 -4.04 1.35
CA LYS A 218 -14.53 -5.31 0.74
C LYS A 218 -13.16 -5.27 0.06
N LEU A 219 -12.28 -4.39 0.53
CA LEU A 219 -10.95 -4.15 -0.04
C LEU A 219 -9.85 -4.46 0.97
N THR A 220 -9.67 -3.62 1.99
CA THR A 220 -8.62 -3.79 3.00
C THR A 220 -8.82 -5.08 3.79
N ARG A 221 -7.73 -5.83 4.03
CA ARG A 221 -7.76 -7.15 4.67
C ARG A 221 -7.13 -7.14 6.05
N TYR A 222 -7.67 -7.96 6.95
CA TYR A 222 -7.26 -8.07 8.35
C TYR A 222 -7.17 -9.53 8.81
N CYS A 223 -6.26 -9.81 9.75
CA CYS A 223 -6.13 -11.14 10.36
C CYS A 223 -7.14 -11.40 11.48
N SER A 224 -7.72 -10.34 12.06
CA SER A 224 -8.70 -10.41 13.15
C SER A 224 -9.61 -9.17 13.15
N GLU A 225 -10.75 -9.28 13.82
CA GLU A 225 -11.62 -8.13 14.08
C GLU A 225 -10.92 -7.08 14.96
N THR A 226 -10.04 -7.51 15.88
CA THR A 226 -9.24 -6.61 16.72
C THR A 226 -8.37 -5.70 15.87
N CYS A 227 -7.63 -6.26 14.90
CA CYS A 227 -6.82 -5.47 13.96
C CYS A 227 -7.66 -4.52 13.11
N GLN A 228 -8.86 -4.95 12.69
CA GLN A 228 -9.77 -4.09 11.94
C GLN A 228 -10.27 -2.90 12.79
N ARG A 229 -10.63 -3.15 14.05
CA ARG A 229 -11.11 -2.10 14.97
C ARG A 229 -10.00 -1.10 15.31
N ALA A 230 -8.79 -1.59 15.55
CA ALA A 230 -7.62 -0.76 15.81
C ALA A 230 -7.30 0.17 14.63
N ASP A 231 -7.35 -0.35 13.41
CA ASP A 231 -7.10 0.40 12.17
C ASP A 231 -8.25 1.34 11.77
N TRP A 232 -9.39 1.31 12.47
CA TRP A 232 -10.61 1.97 12.01
C TRP A 232 -10.47 3.49 11.84
N ARG A 233 -9.74 4.17 12.73
CA ARG A 233 -9.54 5.63 12.63
C ARG A 233 -8.93 6.00 11.28
N ARG A 234 -7.86 5.31 10.88
CA ARG A 234 -7.14 5.49 9.61
C ARG A 234 -7.96 4.99 8.40
N HIS A 235 -8.59 3.82 8.52
CA HIS A 235 -9.33 3.18 7.43
C HIS A 235 -10.68 3.86 7.12
N LYS A 236 -11.33 4.48 8.10
CA LYS A 236 -12.69 5.02 7.96
C LYS A 236 -12.83 6.03 6.80
N PRO A 237 -11.93 7.02 6.61
CA PRO A 237 -11.93 7.89 5.43
C PRO A 237 -11.94 7.12 4.10
N PHE A 238 -11.07 6.12 3.97
CA PHE A 238 -11.06 5.25 2.80
C PHE A 238 -12.40 4.55 2.66
N CYS A 239 -12.81 3.82 3.70
CA CYS A 239 -13.98 2.96 3.71
C CYS A 239 -15.26 3.69 3.28
N LYS A 240 -15.43 4.93 3.75
CA LYS A 240 -16.60 5.76 3.47
C LYS A 240 -16.51 6.55 2.16
N THR A 241 -15.32 6.65 1.55
CA THR A 241 -15.17 7.27 0.24
C THR A 241 -15.93 6.46 -0.81
N LYS A 242 -16.82 7.13 -1.55
CA LYS A 242 -17.55 6.50 -2.66
C LYS A 242 -16.53 5.95 -3.66
N LYS A 243 -16.68 4.67 -4.02
CA LYS A 243 -15.77 3.98 -4.92
C LYS A 243 -16.47 2.90 -5.73
N THR A 244 -15.90 2.56 -6.88
CA THR A 244 -16.20 1.35 -7.64
C THR A 244 -14.93 0.52 -7.74
N VAL A 245 -15.09 -0.80 -7.76
CA VAL A 245 -13.98 -1.75 -7.81
C VAL A 245 -14.25 -2.75 -8.92
N LYS A 246 -13.27 -2.95 -9.79
CA LYS A 246 -13.28 -3.98 -10.81
C LYS A 246 -12.03 -4.84 -10.64
N TRP A 247 -12.25 -6.12 -10.45
CA TRP A 247 -11.20 -7.12 -10.29
C TRP A 247 -10.97 -7.84 -11.62
N ILE A 248 -9.71 -7.93 -12.01
CA ILE A 248 -9.23 -8.85 -13.05
C ILE A 248 -8.32 -9.81 -12.30
N TRP A 249 -8.95 -10.81 -11.69
CA TRP A 249 -8.34 -11.63 -10.65
C TRP A 249 -8.44 -13.13 -10.92
N ASP A 250 -9.13 -13.59 -11.95
CA ASP A 250 -9.09 -14.98 -12.44
C ASP A 250 -9.54 -14.98 -13.92
#